data_AF-A0A3L7TRU2-F1
#
_entry.id   AF-A0A3L7TRU2-F1
#
_cell.length_a   1.000
_cell.length_b   1.000
_cell.length_c   1.000
_cell.angle_alpha   90.00
_cell.angle_beta   90.00
_cell.angle_gamma   90.00
#
_symmetry.space_group_name_H-M   'P 1'
#
loop_
_entity.id
_entity.type
_entity.pdbx_description
1 polymer ?
#
loop_
_entity_poly.entity_id
_entity_poly.type
_entity_poly.pdbx_seq_one_letter_code
_entity_poly.pdbx_strand_id
1 'polypeptide(L)'
;MTRTLLRRIVTMKTAKKTAKKISKKATTKVATKVATKTAKKTVKKTATIAATKITAITPSGSAQWTLTLSNGTKVKVAAAAAQTVGVRVNGAWSDAVATRLAKSADDQKAFTKAMQLLARSGAMTRATLETKLGSDARAKQTGAALVANGWVS
;
A
#
# COMPACT_ATOMS: atom_id res chain seq x y z
N MET A 1 3.67 31.79 -52.52
CA MET A 1 3.73 30.92 -53.72
C MET A 1 4.27 29.55 -53.28
N THR A 2 3.43 28.51 -53.23
CA THR A 2 3.47 27.31 -54.11
C THR A 2 4.81 26.55 -54.08
N ARG A 3 4.85 25.40 -53.38
CA ARG A 3 4.82 24.01 -53.94
C ARG A 3 6.01 23.70 -54.87
N THR A 4 6.82 22.65 -54.65
CA THR A 4 6.45 21.26 -55.03
C THR A 4 7.49 20.20 -54.57
N LEU A 5 7.01 18.96 -54.37
CA LEU A 5 7.60 17.59 -54.27
C LEU A 5 9.07 17.36 -54.75
N LEU A 6 9.82 16.31 -54.36
CA LEU A 6 9.56 14.84 -54.40
C LEU A 6 10.21 14.11 -53.19
N ARG A 7 9.55 13.17 -52.47
CA ARG A 7 9.08 11.80 -52.81
C ARG A 7 10.13 10.66 -52.77
N ARG A 8 10.28 10.08 -51.56
CA ARG A 8 10.40 8.63 -51.21
C ARG A 8 9.61 8.44 -49.90
N ILE A 9 8.77 7.44 -49.58
CA ILE A 9 8.25 6.20 -50.23
C ILE A 9 9.31 5.22 -50.73
N VAL A 10 9.27 3.91 -50.42
CA VAL A 10 8.30 2.96 -49.80
C VAL A 10 9.08 2.20 -48.67
N THR A 11 8.57 1.66 -47.55
CA THR A 11 7.46 0.71 -47.26
C THR A 11 7.13 0.87 -45.76
N MET A 12 5.94 1.30 -45.32
CA MET A 12 4.68 0.53 -45.18
C MET A 12 4.69 -0.62 -44.15
N LYS A 13 3.64 -0.87 -43.35
CA LYS A 13 2.48 -0.04 -42.92
C LYS A 13 1.65 -0.81 -41.86
N THR A 14 0.92 -0.08 -41.00
CA THR A 14 -0.43 -0.37 -40.41
C THR A 14 -0.93 -1.83 -40.31
N ALA A 15 -1.32 -2.36 -39.14
CA ALA A 15 -2.43 -1.96 -38.22
C ALA A 15 -3.87 -2.37 -38.63
N LYS A 16 -4.65 -2.75 -37.60
CA LYS A 16 -6.10 -2.50 -37.40
C LYS A 16 -7.17 -3.36 -38.13
N LYS A 17 -7.78 -4.28 -37.34
CA LYS A 17 -9.20 -4.72 -37.29
C LYS A 17 -9.88 -5.38 -38.53
N THR A 18 -10.96 -6.10 -38.23
CA THR A 18 -12.05 -6.60 -39.12
C THR A 18 -11.68 -7.72 -40.11
N ALA A 19 -12.61 -8.53 -40.65
CA ALA A 19 -13.84 -9.13 -40.09
C ALA A 19 -14.36 -10.23 -41.06
N LYS A 20 -14.83 -11.36 -40.51
CA LYS A 20 -15.95 -12.21 -40.98
C LYS A 20 -16.35 -12.18 -42.50
N LYS A 21 -15.96 -13.21 -43.28
CA LYS A 21 -16.81 -13.81 -44.34
C LYS A 21 -16.33 -15.24 -44.69
N ILE A 22 -17.02 -16.29 -44.23
CA ILE A 22 -17.97 -17.14 -44.99
C ILE A 22 -17.39 -17.75 -46.28
N SER A 23 -17.16 -19.06 -46.24
CA SER A 23 -17.42 -19.99 -47.36
C SER A 23 -18.52 -20.98 -46.91
N LYS A 24 -19.31 -21.51 -47.84
CA LYS A 24 -20.60 -22.19 -47.56
C LYS A 24 -20.77 -23.40 -48.49
N LYS A 25 -21.48 -24.44 -47.98
CA LYS A 25 -21.91 -25.68 -48.67
C LYS A 25 -20.78 -26.71 -48.90
N ALA A 26 -21.02 -28.04 -48.86
CA ALA A 26 -22.28 -28.78 -48.62
C ALA A 26 -22.02 -30.19 -48.03
N THR A 27 -23.07 -30.80 -47.42
CA THR A 27 -23.33 -32.26 -47.27
C THR A 27 -22.30 -33.14 -46.51
N THR A 28 -22.64 -34.16 -45.71
CA THR A 28 -23.92 -34.83 -45.41
C THR A 28 -23.94 -35.45 -44.00
N LYS A 29 -25.14 -35.75 -43.51
CA LYS A 29 -25.53 -36.37 -42.23
C LYS A 29 -24.92 -37.77 -41.96
N VAL A 30 -24.15 -37.92 -40.86
CA VAL A 30 -24.07 -39.17 -40.05
C VAL A 30 -23.98 -38.77 -38.57
N ALA A 31 -24.66 -39.51 -37.69
CA ALA A 31 -24.69 -39.23 -36.26
C ALA A 31 -23.58 -39.99 -35.50
N THR A 32 -22.88 -39.32 -34.58
CA THR A 32 -22.01 -39.96 -33.60
C THR A 32 -22.37 -39.48 -32.20
N LYS A 33 -23.04 -40.34 -31.43
CA LYS A 33 -23.48 -40.07 -30.05
C LYS A 33 -22.28 -40.15 -29.09
N VAL A 34 -21.44 -39.13 -29.07
CA VAL A 34 -20.34 -39.05 -28.10
C VAL A 34 -20.90 -38.58 -26.76
N ALA A 35 -20.97 -39.49 -25.78
CA ALA A 35 -21.40 -39.18 -24.42
C ALA A 35 -20.38 -38.27 -23.73
N THR A 36 -20.62 -36.96 -23.74
CA THR A 36 -19.80 -35.98 -23.04
C THR A 36 -19.96 -36.17 -21.52
N LYS A 37 -19.02 -36.88 -20.89
CA LYS A 37 -18.93 -36.91 -19.42
C LYS A 37 -18.78 -35.46 -18.93
N THR A 38 -19.80 -34.95 -18.25
CA THR A 38 -19.79 -33.59 -17.70
C THR A 38 -18.71 -33.50 -16.64
N ALA A 39 -17.54 -32.98 -17.00
CA ALA A 39 -16.47 -32.70 -16.06
C ALA A 39 -16.98 -31.68 -15.04
N LYS A 40 -17.35 -32.15 -13.85
CA LYS A 40 -17.86 -31.34 -12.75
C LYS A 40 -16.76 -30.37 -12.36
N LYS A 41 -16.85 -29.13 -12.86
CA LYS A 41 -15.85 -28.09 -12.65
C LYS A 41 -15.84 -27.75 -11.16
N THR A 42 -14.93 -28.37 -10.42
CA THR A 42 -14.76 -28.15 -8.98
C THR A 42 -14.24 -26.74 -8.76
N VAL A 43 -15.16 -25.77 -8.65
CA VAL A 43 -14.84 -24.41 -8.26
C VAL A 43 -14.28 -24.49 -6.85
N LYS A 44 -12.95 -24.38 -6.74
CA LYS A 44 -12.25 -24.30 -5.46
C LYS A 44 -12.77 -23.04 -4.77
N LYS A 45 -13.74 -23.21 -3.87
CA LYS A 45 -14.32 -22.14 -3.07
C LYS A 45 -13.21 -21.63 -2.16
N THR A 46 -12.48 -20.61 -2.61
CA THR A 46 -11.50 -19.90 -1.78
C THR A 46 -12.24 -19.43 -0.55
N ALA A 47 -11.96 -20.06 0.60
CA ALA A 47 -12.60 -19.71 1.85
C ALA A 47 -12.27 -18.24 2.13
N THR A 48 -13.29 -17.38 2.10
CA THR A 48 -13.14 -15.98 2.42
C THR A 48 -12.80 -15.90 3.90
N ILE A 49 -11.51 -15.75 4.21
CA ILE A 49 -11.05 -15.52 5.58
C ILE A 49 -11.77 -14.26 6.06
N ALA A 50 -12.55 -14.39 7.13
CA ALA A 50 -13.31 -13.27 7.66
C ALA A 50 -12.33 -12.17 8.06
N ALA A 51 -12.51 -10.97 7.49
CA ALA A 51 -11.61 -9.85 7.74
C ALA A 51 -11.63 -9.50 9.25
N THR A 52 -10.48 -9.61 9.90
CA THR A 52 -10.33 -9.23 11.31
C THR A 52 -10.69 -7.76 11.48
N LYS A 53 -11.51 -7.44 12.48
CA LYS A 53 -11.92 -6.07 12.80
C LYS A 53 -11.53 -5.72 14.22
N ILE A 54 -11.38 -4.43 14.49
CA ILE A 54 -11.19 -3.90 15.85
C ILE A 54 -12.57 -3.79 16.50
N THR A 55 -12.81 -4.52 17.59
CA THR A 55 -14.08 -4.54 18.32
C THR A 55 -14.12 -3.54 19.46
N ALA A 56 -12.99 -3.27 20.10
CA ALA A 56 -12.86 -2.27 21.17
C ALA A 56 -11.48 -1.62 21.17
N ILE A 57 -11.42 -0.38 21.65
CA ILE A 57 -10.20 0.37 21.91
C ILE A 57 -10.29 0.82 23.37
N THR A 58 -9.35 0.39 24.22
CA THR A 58 -9.33 0.75 25.64
C THR A 58 -8.01 1.43 26.00
N PRO A 59 -8.02 2.52 26.79
CA PRO A 59 -6.78 3.05 27.37
C PRO A 59 -6.10 2.01 28.25
N SER A 60 -4.77 1.91 28.18
CA SER A 60 -3.99 0.97 28.98
C SER A 60 -2.67 1.61 29.41
N GLY A 61 -2.71 2.41 30.48
CA GLY A 61 -1.58 3.22 30.94
C GLY A 61 -1.50 4.59 30.26
N SER A 62 -0.46 5.36 30.58
CA SER A 62 -0.36 6.80 30.27
C SER A 62 -0.23 7.16 28.79
N ALA A 63 0.28 6.25 27.93
CA ALA A 63 0.53 6.54 26.51
C ALA A 63 0.24 5.36 25.57
N GLN A 64 -0.48 4.33 26.04
CA GLN A 64 -0.79 3.12 25.27
C GLN A 64 -2.29 2.83 25.26
N TRP A 65 -2.76 2.26 24.16
CA TRP A 65 -4.10 1.69 24.03
C TRP A 65 -4.01 0.19 23.78
N THR A 66 -5.00 -0.55 24.27
CA THR A 66 -5.22 -1.95 23.94
C THR A 66 -6.38 -2.05 22.94
N LEU A 67 -6.07 -2.59 21.76
CA LEU A 67 -7.04 -2.91 20.72
C LEU A 67 -7.52 -4.35 20.94
N THR A 68 -8.82 -4.55 21.10
CA THR A 68 -9.42 -5.90 21.03
C THR A 68 -9.86 -6.16 19.60
N LEU A 69 -9.52 -7.33 19.06
CA LEU A 69 -9.85 -7.76 17.72
C LEU A 69 -11.00 -8.77 17.71
N SER A 70 -11.68 -8.91 16.57
CA SER A 70 -12.85 -9.79 16.40
C SER A 70 -12.56 -11.29 16.53
N ASN A 71 -11.28 -11.68 16.50
CA ASN A 71 -10.79 -13.03 16.80
C ASN A 71 -10.39 -13.20 18.29
N GLY A 72 -10.69 -12.24 19.15
CA GLY A 72 -10.34 -12.23 20.57
C GLY A 72 -8.90 -11.77 20.89
N THR A 73 -8.04 -11.59 19.89
CA THR A 73 -6.67 -11.11 20.10
C THR A 73 -6.66 -9.69 20.69
N LYS A 74 -5.76 -9.43 21.64
CA LYS A 74 -5.51 -8.10 22.21
C LYS A 74 -4.15 -7.60 21.77
N VAL A 75 -4.08 -6.40 21.19
CA VAL A 75 -2.85 -5.78 20.67
C VAL A 75 -2.61 -4.47 21.41
N LYS A 76 -1.42 -4.31 22.02
CA LYS A 76 -1.01 -3.03 22.64
C LYS A 76 -0.35 -2.14 21.59
N VAL A 77 -0.75 -0.88 21.53
CA VAL A 77 -0.25 0.13 20.59
C VAL A 77 0.02 1.45 21.30
N ALA A 78 0.96 2.25 20.81
CA ALA A 78 1.12 3.62 21.30
C ALA A 78 -0.10 4.47 20.88
N ALA A 79 -0.65 5.25 21.82
CA ALA A 79 -1.87 6.02 21.60
C ALA A 79 -1.72 7.03 20.45
N ALA A 80 -0.62 7.78 20.44
CA ALA A 80 -0.31 8.74 19.38
C ALA A 80 -0.15 8.05 18.01
N ALA A 81 0.49 6.87 17.94
CA ALA A 81 0.62 6.12 16.69
C ALA A 81 -0.75 5.61 16.18
N ALA A 82 -1.62 5.17 17.09
CA ALA A 82 -2.99 4.78 16.76
C ALA A 82 -3.81 5.96 16.20
N GLN A 83 -3.64 7.16 16.75
CA GLN A 83 -4.23 8.38 16.23
C GLN A 83 -3.69 8.72 14.83
N THR A 84 -2.36 8.73 14.64
CA THR A 84 -1.72 9.02 13.34
C THR A 84 -2.14 8.05 12.23
N VAL A 85 -2.32 6.76 12.55
CA VAL A 85 -2.76 5.73 11.58
C VAL A 85 -4.28 5.72 11.36
N GLY A 86 -5.06 6.47 12.15
CA GLY A 86 -6.52 6.53 12.03
C GLY A 86 -7.25 5.28 12.54
N VAL A 87 -6.72 4.65 13.59
CA VAL A 87 -7.28 3.44 14.20
C VAL A 87 -8.65 3.75 14.84
N ARG A 88 -9.67 2.95 14.52
CA ARG A 88 -11.04 3.12 15.02
C ARG A 88 -11.75 1.78 15.24
N VAL A 89 -12.74 1.76 16.13
CA VAL A 89 -13.66 0.63 16.31
C VAL A 89 -14.39 0.34 14.99
N ASN A 90 -14.67 -0.93 14.73
CA ASN A 90 -15.13 -1.51 13.46
C ASN A 90 -14.18 -1.29 12.26
N GLY A 91 -13.01 -0.68 12.45
CA GLY A 91 -11.93 -0.63 11.47
C GLY A 91 -11.39 -2.03 11.15
N ALA A 92 -10.97 -2.24 9.91
CA ALA A 92 -10.28 -3.46 9.50
C ALA A 92 -8.87 -3.52 10.11
N TRP A 93 -8.50 -4.69 10.62
CA TRP A 93 -7.15 -4.99 11.08
C TRP A 93 -6.42 -5.82 10.03
N SER A 94 -5.15 -5.50 9.78
CA SER A 94 -4.28 -6.26 8.88
C SER A 94 -2.82 -6.01 9.22
N ASP A 95 -1.92 -6.84 8.69
CA ASP A 95 -0.47 -6.71 8.92
C ASP A 95 0.08 -5.38 8.37
N ALA A 96 -0.56 -4.82 7.34
CA ALA A 96 -0.25 -3.49 6.83
C ALA A 96 -0.61 -2.38 7.84
N VAL A 97 -1.70 -2.53 8.59
CA VAL A 97 -2.07 -1.61 9.69
C VAL A 97 -1.09 -1.76 10.85
N ALA A 98 -0.74 -3.00 11.24
CA ALA A 98 0.25 -3.27 12.28
C ALA A 98 1.64 -2.68 11.92
N THR A 99 2.08 -2.84 10.67
CA THR A 99 3.35 -2.28 10.17
C THR A 99 3.35 -0.75 10.20
N ARG A 100 2.25 -0.10 9.79
CA ARG A 100 2.09 1.36 9.87
C ARG A 100 2.13 1.87 11.31
N LEU A 101 1.51 1.14 12.24
CA LEU A 101 1.52 1.46 13.67
C LEU A 101 2.93 1.37 14.25
N ALA A 102 3.67 0.30 13.94
CA ALA A 102 5.06 0.15 14.36
C ALA A 102 5.95 1.27 13.82
N LYS A 103 5.85 1.58 12.52
CA LYS A 103 6.59 2.69 11.90
C LYS A 103 6.23 4.03 12.55
N SER A 104 4.94 4.34 12.71
CA SER A 104 4.50 5.61 13.31
C SER A 104 4.97 5.75 14.76
N ALA A 105 4.95 4.67 15.55
CA ALA A 105 5.49 4.67 16.91
C ALA A 105 7.01 4.90 16.95
N ASP A 106 7.77 4.36 16.00
CA ASP A 106 9.21 4.60 15.91
C ASP A 106 9.54 6.02 15.40
N ASP A 107 8.80 6.54 14.43
CA ASP A 107 8.96 7.92 13.95
C ASP A 107 8.66 8.91 15.11
N GLN A 108 7.67 8.62 15.96
CA GLN A 108 7.38 9.38 17.18
C GLN A 108 8.51 9.31 18.23
N LYS A 109 9.15 8.14 18.41
CA LYS A 109 10.34 8.01 19.28
C LYS A 109 11.52 8.83 18.74
N ALA A 110 11.77 8.78 17.44
CA ALA A 110 12.85 9.52 16.79
C ALA A 110 12.66 11.04 16.96
N PHE A 111 11.44 11.54 16.72
CA PHE A 111 11.08 12.93 16.96
C PHE A 111 11.21 13.35 18.44
N THR A 112 10.72 12.52 19.37
CA THR A 112 10.85 12.77 20.81
C THR A 112 12.32 12.86 21.25
N LYS A 113 13.17 11.94 20.78
CA LYS A 113 14.62 11.96 21.04
C LYS A 113 15.28 13.20 20.44
N ALA A 114 14.86 13.62 19.23
CA ALA A 114 15.35 14.83 18.60
C ALA A 114 15.00 16.09 19.42
N MET A 115 13.78 16.16 19.96
CA MET A 115 13.37 17.25 20.84
C MET A 115 14.13 17.28 22.16
N GLN A 116 14.36 16.13 22.79
CA GLN A 116 15.18 16.04 24.00
C GLN A 116 16.64 16.48 23.75
N LEU A 117 17.19 16.14 22.57
CA LEU A 117 18.52 16.59 22.16
C LEU A 117 18.57 18.11 21.95
N LEU A 118 17.58 18.68 21.23
CA LEU A 118 17.49 20.11 20.99
C LEU A 118 17.32 20.91 22.30
N ALA A 119 16.41 20.48 23.17
CA ALA A 119 16.18 21.10 24.48
C ALA A 119 17.44 21.09 25.37
N ARG A 120 18.33 20.10 25.20
CA ARG A 120 19.59 20.01 25.96
C ARG A 120 20.74 20.83 25.37
N SER A 121 20.77 21.08 24.06
CA SER A 121 21.86 21.82 23.40
C SER A 121 21.50 23.23 22.92
N GLY A 122 20.23 23.62 22.99
CA GLY A 122 19.71 24.94 22.58
C GLY A 122 19.64 25.12 21.07
N ALA A 123 20.80 25.07 20.40
CA ALA A 123 20.93 25.10 18.95
C ALA A 123 21.63 23.83 18.46
N MET A 124 21.18 23.28 17.32
CA MET A 124 21.82 22.14 16.67
C MET A 124 21.61 22.27 15.15
N THR A 125 22.61 21.86 14.37
CA THR A 125 22.45 21.75 12.92
C THR A 125 21.83 20.40 12.54
N ARG A 126 21.19 20.34 11.38
CA ARG A 126 20.58 19.13 10.84
C ARG A 126 21.56 17.96 10.78
N ALA A 127 22.80 18.21 10.34
CA ALA A 127 23.84 17.19 10.25
C ALA A 127 24.19 16.60 11.63
N THR A 128 24.39 17.44 12.65
CA THR A 128 24.67 16.99 14.02
C THR A 128 23.49 16.21 14.62
N LEU A 129 22.26 16.62 14.33
CA LEU A 129 21.06 15.90 14.76
C LEU A 129 20.98 14.51 14.12
N GLU A 130 21.14 14.42 12.80
CA GLU A 130 21.13 13.14 12.07
C GLU A 130 22.20 12.18 12.60
N THR A 131 23.43 12.67 12.89
CA THR A 131 24.48 11.87 13.52
C THR A 131 24.11 11.36 14.92
N LYS A 132 23.47 12.18 15.76
CA LYS A 132 23.06 11.80 17.13
C LYS A 132 21.81 10.91 17.20
N LEU A 133 20.94 11.00 16.19
CA LEU A 133 19.82 10.08 16.02
C LEU A 133 20.26 8.73 15.45
N GLY A 134 21.35 8.72 14.66
CA GLY A 134 21.84 7.60 13.87
C GLY A 134 21.31 7.75 12.44
N SER A 135 22.20 7.94 11.46
CA SER A 135 21.95 8.57 10.15
C SER A 135 21.05 7.82 9.14
N ASP A 136 20.02 7.11 9.62
CA ASP A 136 19.04 6.38 8.85
C ASP A 136 18.01 7.30 8.17
N ALA A 137 17.08 6.70 7.41
CA ALA A 137 16.03 7.44 6.72
C ALA A 137 15.08 8.19 7.69
N ARG A 138 14.88 7.69 8.92
CA ARG A 138 13.97 8.29 9.91
C ARG A 138 14.62 9.50 10.58
N ALA A 139 15.91 9.41 10.92
CA ALA A 139 16.71 10.55 11.38
C ALA A 139 16.72 11.67 10.34
N LYS A 140 16.91 11.34 9.06
CA LYS A 140 16.84 12.28 7.94
C LYS A 140 15.46 12.93 7.78
N GLN A 141 14.39 12.14 7.88
CA GLN A 141 13.02 12.64 7.82
C GLN A 141 12.70 13.54 9.03
N THR A 142 13.19 13.18 10.22
CA THR A 142 13.04 13.96 11.46
C THR A 142 13.80 15.28 11.38
N GLY A 143 15.05 15.26 10.92
CA GLY A 143 15.86 16.47 10.69
C GLY A 143 15.23 17.40 9.67
N ALA A 144 14.74 16.87 8.55
CA ALA A 144 14.02 17.66 7.54
C ALA A 144 12.73 18.31 8.10
N ALA A 145 11.95 17.58 8.92
CA ALA A 145 10.77 18.12 9.57
C ALA A 145 11.12 19.24 10.57
N LEU A 146 12.21 19.11 11.32
CA LEU A 146 12.65 20.11 12.31
C LEU A 146 13.18 21.39 11.63
N VAL A 147 13.90 21.26 10.51
CA VAL A 147 14.29 22.40 9.67
C VAL A 147 13.06 23.10 9.09
N ALA A 148 12.07 22.34 8.58
CA ALA A 148 10.84 22.92 8.03
C ALA A 148 9.98 23.67 9.08
N ASN A 149 10.13 23.35 10.37
CA ASN A 149 9.49 24.07 11.49
C ASN A 149 10.40 25.16 12.09
N GLY A 150 11.59 25.40 11.53
CA GLY A 150 12.53 26.43 12.00
C GLY A 150 13.24 26.14 13.32
N TRP A 151 13.24 24.88 13.78
CA TRP A 151 13.83 24.48 15.08
C TRP A 151 15.30 24.07 14.98
N VAL A 152 15.78 23.82 13.75
CA VAL A 152 17.11 23.31 13.42
C VAL A 152 17.56 23.99 12.12
N SER A 153 18.86 24.28 11.98
CA SER A 153 19.48 24.84 10.77
C SER A 153 20.22 23.82 9.92
#